data_AF-A0A831KLS8-F1
#
_entry.id   AF-A0A831KLS8-F1
#
_cell.length_a   1.000
_cell.length_b   1.000
_cell.length_c   1.000
_cell.angle_alpha   90.00
_cell.angle_beta   90.00
_cell.angle_gamma   90.00
#
_symmetry.space_group_name_H-M   'P 1'
#
loop_
_entity.id
_entity.type
_entity.pdbx_description
1 polymer ?
#
loop_
_entity_poly.entity_id
_entity_poly.type
_entity_poly.pdbx_seq_one_letter_code
_entity_poly.pdbx_strand_id
1 'polypeptide(L)' 'MTLSQQILQYIITGVTIGSVYTLIGLGFNIIYNATEIINFAQGEFVMLGALFTISGVQLLHLPLIAACVLATLAVALVGV' A
#
# COMPACT_ATOMS: atom_id res chain seq x y z
N MET A 1 -26.05 15.32 3.17
CA MET A 1 -24.74 15.76 3.70
C MET A 1 -24.58 17.25 3.45
N THR A 2 -24.26 18.03 4.48
CA THR A 2 -24.00 19.47 4.33
C THR A 2 -22.65 19.70 3.63
N LEU A 3 -22.46 20.87 3.02
CA LEU A 3 -21.19 21.24 2.37
C LEU A 3 -19.98 21.10 3.32
N SER A 4 -20.16 21.48 4.59
CA SER A 4 -19.13 21.35 5.63
C SER A 4 -18.68 19.90 5.85
N GLN A 5 -19.60 18.94 5.84
CA GLN A 5 -19.28 17.51 5.97
C GLN A 5 -18.48 17.00 4.78
N GLN A 6 -18.83 17.44 3.55
CA GLN A 6 -18.13 17.02 2.34
C GLN A 6 -16.69 17.56 2.30
N ILE A 7 -16.48 18.83 2.67
CA ILE A 7 -15.15 19.43 2.72
C ILE A 7 -14.26 18.66 3.70
N LEU A 8 -14.77 18.38 4.90
CA LEU A 8 -14.03 17.61 5.90
C LEU A 8 -13.68 16.20 5.40
N GLN A 9 -14.63 15.51 4.75
CA GLN A 9 -14.41 14.20 4.16
C GLN A 9 -13.31 14.23 3.09
N TYR A 10 -13.32 15.22 2.19
CA TYR A 10 -12.31 15.30 1.14
C TYR A 10 -10.91 15.63 1.68
N ILE A 11 -10.81 16.46 2.72
CA ILE A 11 -9.55 16.72 3.40
C ILE A 11 -8.99 15.42 4.01
N ILE A 12 -9.81 14.69 4.77
CA ILE A 12 -9.40 13.43 5.40
C ILE A 12 -9.00 12.39 4.34
N THR A 13 -9.80 12.28 3.28
CA THR A 13 -9.52 11.36 2.16
C THR A 13 -8.21 11.73 1.47
N GLY A 14 -7.99 13.02 1.21
CA GLY A 14 -6.76 13.53 0.62
C GLY A 14 -5.53 13.24 1.47
N VAL A 15 -5.60 13.48 2.78
CA VAL A 15 -4.51 13.15 3.72
C VAL A 15 -4.27 11.65 3.77
N THR A 16 -5.32 10.83 3.78
CA THR A 16 -5.20 9.36 3.82
C THR A 16 -4.50 8.85 2.56
N ILE A 17 -4.96 9.24 1.39
CA ILE A 17 -4.38 8.82 0.10
C ILE A 17 -2.96 9.39 -0.05
N GLY A 18 -2.75 10.66 0.34
CA GLY A 18 -1.43 11.29 0.34
C GLY A 18 -0.43 10.53 1.21
N SER A 19 -0.84 10.12 2.41
CA SER A 19 0.00 9.34 3.34
C SER A 19 0.43 8.00 2.73
N VAL A 20 -0.47 7.31 2.01
CA VAL A 20 -0.12 6.07 1.30
C VAL A 20 0.96 6.31 0.25
N TYR A 21 0.80 7.33 -0.60
CA TYR A 21 1.81 7.66 -1.62
C TYR A 21 3.14 8.14 -1.02
N THR A 22 3.09 8.90 0.09
CA THR A 22 4.30 9.29 0.82
C THR A 22 5.06 8.08 1.35
N LEU A 23 4.37 7.08 1.92
CA LEU A 23 5.00 5.85 2.39
C LEU A 23 5.61 5.03 1.23
N ILE A 24 4.92 4.96 0.09
CA ILE A 24 5.45 4.29 -1.12
C ILE A 24 6.73 4.97 -1.59
N GLY A 25 6.73 6.30 -1.69
CA GLY A 25 7.91 7.09 -2.08
C GLY A 25 9.06 6.98 -1.08
N LEU A 26 8.76 6.94 0.22
CA LEU A 26 9.76 6.72 1.27
C LEU A 26 10.43 5.35 1.12
N GLY A 27 9.67 4.29 0.89
CA GLY A 27 10.23 2.95 0.64
C GLY A 27 11.13 2.90 -0.59
N PHE A 28 10.70 3.54 -1.69
CA PHE A 28 11.53 3.68 -2.89
C PHE A 28 12.83 4.41 -2.61
N ASN A 29 12.78 5.52 -1.87
CA ASN A 29 13.95 6.32 -1.54
C ASN A 29 14.94 5.55 -0.63
N ILE A 30 14.44 4.78 0.34
CA ILE A 30 15.27 3.93 1.20
C ILE A 30 16.04 2.89 0.37
N ILE A 31 15.38 2.20 -0.56
CA ILE A 31 16.03 1.19 -1.42
C ILE A 31 17.06 1.85 -2.34
N TYR A 32 16.70 2.97 -2.97
CA TYR A 32 17.61 3.70 -3.85
C TYR A 32 18.85 4.20 -3.10
N ASN A 33 18.69 4.78 -1.90
CA ASN A 33 19.83 5.25 -1.13
C ASN A 33 20.75 4.11 -0.65
N ALA A 34 20.20 2.90 -0.45
CA ALA A 34 20.98 1.75 -0.02
C ALA A 34 21.71 1.04 -1.18
N THR A 35 21.13 1.07 -2.38
CA THR A 35 21.61 0.29 -3.53
C THR A 35 22.18 1.12 -4.68
N GLU A 36 21.86 2.42 -4.74
CA GLU A 36 22.07 3.32 -5.89
C GLU A 36 21.40 2.82 -7.19
N ILE A 37 20.48 1.86 -7.08
CA ILE A 37 19.78 1.25 -8.22
C ILE A 37 18.32 1.66 -8.21
N ILE A 38 17.83 2.13 -9.35
CA ILE A 38 16.42 2.45 -9.57
C ILE A 38 15.65 1.15 -9.82
N ASN A 39 14.72 0.82 -8.92
CA ASN A 39 13.83 -0.32 -9.07
C ASN A 39 12.51 0.09 -9.74
N PHE A 40 12.35 -0.25 -11.03
CA PHE A 40 11.11 0.02 -11.78
C PHE A 40 9.93 -0.85 -11.35
N ALA A 41 10.18 -1.99 -10.69
CA ALA A 41 9.14 -2.90 -10.21
C ALA A 41 8.44 -2.43 -8.92
N GLN A 42 8.86 -1.30 -8.34
CA GLN A 42 8.29 -0.79 -7.10
C GLN A 42 6.76 -0.62 -7.17
N GLY A 43 6.24 -0.16 -8.31
CA GLY A 43 4.80 -0.03 -8.52
C GLY A 43 4.07 -1.37 -8.53
N GLU A 44 4.70 -2.40 -9.10
CA GLU A 44 4.15 -3.76 -9.15
C GLU A 44 4.10 -4.40 -7.77
N PHE A 45 5.12 -4.21 -6.92
CA PHE A 45 5.10 -4.69 -5.53
C PHE A 45 3.95 -4.08 -4.70
N VAL A 46 3.68 -2.78 -4.89
CA VAL A 46 2.53 -2.11 -4.25
C VAL A 46 1.20 -2.73 -4.72
N MET A 47 1.06 -2.94 -6.03
CA MET A 47 -0.14 -3.55 -6.60
C MET A 47 -0.34 -4.98 -6.08
N LEU A 48 0.72 -5.80 -6.05
CA LEU A 48 0.66 -7.17 -5.52
C LEU A 48 0.25 -7.20 -4.05
N GLY A 49 0.78 -6.30 -3.22
CA GLY A 49 0.38 -6.19 -1.81
C GLY A 49 -1.12 -5.91 -1.67
N ALA A 50 -1.66 -4.99 -2.48
CA ALA A 50 -3.08 -4.67 -2.49
C ALA A 50 -3.93 -5.87 -2.98
N LEU A 51 -3.53 -6.51 -4.09
CA LEU A 51 -4.23 -7.64 -4.68
C LEU A 51 -4.23 -8.87 -3.76
N PHE A 52 -3.13 -9.18 -3.10
CA PHE A 52 -3.07 -10.29 -2.13
C PHE A 52 -3.91 -9.99 -0.89
N THR A 53 -3.88 -8.76 -0.39
CA THR A 53 -4.70 -8.37 0.75
C THR A 53 -6.19 -8.51 0.43
N ILE A 54 -6.66 -7.94 -0.69
CA ILE A 54 -8.08 -8.04 -1.06
C ILE A 54 -8.49 -9.47 -1.37
N SER A 55 -7.61 -10.26 -2.01
CA SER A 55 -7.88 -11.67 -2.29
C SER A 55 -7.99 -12.50 -1.00
N GLY A 56 -7.11 -12.25 -0.03
CA GLY A 56 -7.17 -12.89 1.28
C GLY A 56 -8.45 -12.56 2.04
N VAL A 57 -8.91 -11.31 1.97
CA VAL A 57 -10.17 -10.88 2.62
C VAL A 57 -11.40 -11.44 1.90
N GLN A 58 -11.47 -11.32 0.56
CA GLN A 58 -12.69 -11.64 -0.18
C GLN A 58 -12.84 -13.12 -0.55
N LEU A 59 -11.75 -13.81 -0.90
CA LEU A 59 -11.82 -15.23 -1.29
C LEU A 59 -11.59 -16.15 -0.11
N LEU A 60 -10.58 -15.85 0.73
CA LEU A 60 -10.20 -16.71 1.85
C LEU A 60 -10.88 -16.31 3.17
N HIS A 61 -11.67 -15.24 3.16
CA HIS A 61 -12.41 -14.74 4.34
C HIS A 61 -11.49 -14.47 5.55
N LEU A 62 -10.23 -14.10 5.29
CA LEU A 62 -9.28 -13.81 6.35
C LEU A 62 -9.59 -12.46 7.01
N PRO A 63 -9.36 -12.32 8.32
CA PRO A 63 -9.41 -11.02 8.96
C PRO A 63 -8.34 -10.09 8.35
N LEU A 64 -8.68 -8.80 8.21
CA LEU A 64 -7.86 -7.81 7.50
C LEU A 64 -6.38 -7.83 7.92
N ILE A 65 -6.12 -7.88 9.24
CA ILE A 65 -4.76 -7.87 9.77
C ILE A 65 -3.97 -9.10 9.30
N ALA A 66 -4.59 -10.28 9.32
CA ALA A 66 -3.94 -11.51 8.84
C ALA A 66 -3.68 -11.46 7.34
N ALA A 67 -4.64 -10.95 6.56
CA ALA A 67 -4.48 -10.76 5.12
C ALA A 67 -3.33 -9.79 4.79
N CYS A 68 -3.21 -8.67 5.51
CA CYS A 68 -2.10 -7.73 5.35
C CYS A 68 -0.75 -8.38 5.63
N VAL A 69 -0.61 -9.09 6.76
CA VAL A 69 0.65 -9.76 7.13
C VAL A 69 1.05 -10.81 6.09
N LEU A 70 0.11 -11.65 5.68
CA LEU A 70 0.37 -12.67 4.65
C LEU A 70 0.71 -12.04 3.30
N ALA A 71 0.04 -10.95 2.91
CA ALA A 71 0.35 -10.21 1.69
C ALA A 71 1.76 -9.62 1.74
N THR A 72 2.17 -9.02 2.87
CA THR A 72 3.54 -8.51 3.05
C THR A 72 4.59 -9.62 2.90
N LEU A 73 4.37 -10.77 3.53
CA LEU A 73 5.28 -11.92 3.43
C LEU A 73 5.34 -12.48 2.00
N ALA A 74 4.19 -12.61 1.33
CA ALA A 74 4.12 -13.08 -0.04
C ALA A 74 4.86 -12.13 -1.01
N VAL A 75 4.66 -10.82 -0.89
CA VAL A 75 5.38 -9.83 -1.71
C VAL A 75 6.87 -9.84 -1.42
N ALA A 76 7.27 -9.96 -0.15
CA ALA A 76 8.68 -10.07 0.22
C ALA A 76 9.34 -11.30 -0.42
N LEU A 77 8.65 -12.45 -0.45
CA LEU A 77 9.14 -13.66 -1.12
C LEU A 77 9.27 -13.49 -2.64
N VAL A 78 8.39 -12.72 -3.27
CA VAL A 78 8.49 -12.41 -4.71
C VAL A 78 9.68 -11.49 -5.02
N GLY A 79 10.08 -10.66 -4.06
CA GLY A 79 11.21 -9.73 -4.19
C GLY A 79 12.60 -10.32 -3.91
N VAL A 80 12.69 -11.58 -3.48
CA VAL A 80 13.94 -12.34 -3.32
C VAL A 80 14.29 -13.05 -4.62
#